data_AF-A0A6N7PP38-F1
#
_entry.id   AF-A0A6N7PP38-F1
#
_cell.length_a   1.000
_cell.length_b   1.000
_cell.length_c   1.000
_cell.angle_alpha   90.00
_cell.angle_beta   90.00
_cell.angle_gamma   90.00
#
_symmetry.space_group_name_H-M   'P 1'
#
loop_
_entity.id
_entity.type
_entity.pdbx_description
1 polymer ?
#
loop_
_entity_poly.entity_id
_entity_poly.type
_entity_poly.pdbx_seq_one_letter_code
_entity_poly.pdbx_strand_id
1 'polypeptide(L)'
;MNLRDSIRASSRWLLFLPLAGAVACNPAAALQEDKLVHADLFSPEAEIMSAGYGFEGIIGVEGGEAEVRAAGGAWNKVTCTNGAEPQRRVLTSSVEPNGNLDVTRADAMPIVFSWPYLPSTLAPTDFSVVLNDGSKVTPAFATIMPNYEYNERQVAVLFGEFGNRLRPDEAGSLHPVRVDVVADDEPLMLVGPKGPVSAVGLSKESTNPYVAGPGLVAAKLSRFSTEGEGGPEVVEGPFPNDGVALYGSAAKFRLRVYTSGGFSPDGVRGLRPDEFEHFFRLHAKAPDGSDVLLEETGVDHAVDQGVIRIVGLADLGRAASGEVVYDDCYVEDWDNYIDIVLDGDEAAMRSITGVEIPASGSYGAFFNPGGPGNSPTEGVRYTAPGLPQLQPVTLALDDPMTVSYEE
;
A
#
# COMPACT_ATOMS: atom_id res chain seq x y z
N MET A 1 -57.55 55.42 21.76
CA MET A 1 -57.71 55.25 20.31
C MET A 1 -56.77 56.26 19.64
N ASN A 2 -55.68 55.76 19.01
CA ASN A 2 -54.62 56.43 18.21
C ASN A 2 -53.79 57.52 18.92
N LEU A 3 -52.52 57.33 19.32
CA LEU A 3 -51.29 56.79 18.68
C LEU A 3 -50.84 57.56 17.41
N ARG A 4 -49.83 58.42 17.58
CA ARG A 4 -48.67 58.60 16.68
C ARG A 4 -47.66 59.59 17.30
N ASP A 5 -46.66 59.02 17.96
CA ASP A 5 -45.41 59.68 18.32
C ASP A 5 -44.36 59.49 17.22
N SER A 6 -43.56 60.52 16.98
CA SER A 6 -42.38 60.50 16.11
C SER A 6 -41.27 61.25 16.82
N ILE A 7 -40.34 60.54 17.47
CA ILE A 7 -39.02 61.06 17.84
C ILE A 7 -37.97 59.96 17.61
N ARG A 8 -36.91 60.35 16.90
CA ARG A 8 -35.70 59.61 16.56
C ARG A 8 -34.84 59.30 17.80
N ALA A 9 -34.14 58.15 17.82
CA ALA A 9 -32.67 58.09 17.84
C ALA A 9 -32.12 56.72 18.33
N SER A 10 -31.04 56.30 17.68
CA SER A 10 -30.02 55.30 18.06
C SER A 10 -30.30 53.81 17.80
N SER A 11 -30.17 53.42 16.54
CA SER A 11 -29.89 52.04 16.13
C SER A 11 -28.40 51.74 16.36
N ARG A 12 -28.07 50.99 17.41
CA ARG A 12 -26.79 50.27 17.50
C ARG A 12 -26.85 49.11 16.51
N TRP A 13 -26.08 49.21 15.44
CA TRP A 13 -25.80 48.07 14.55
C TRP A 13 -24.92 47.08 15.32
N LEU A 14 -25.51 45.97 15.76
CA LEU A 14 -24.75 44.75 15.99
C LEU A 14 -24.31 44.25 14.61
N LEU A 15 -23.03 44.44 14.29
CA LEU A 15 -22.38 43.67 13.24
C LEU A 15 -22.38 42.20 13.69
N PHE A 16 -23.26 41.41 13.08
CA PHE A 16 -23.03 39.98 12.94
C PHE A 16 -21.77 39.82 12.09
N LEU A 17 -20.65 39.50 12.75
CA LEU A 17 -19.53 38.88 12.06
C LEU A 17 -20.04 37.55 11.51
N PRO A 18 -19.92 37.27 10.21
CA PRO A 18 -20.07 35.90 9.75
C PRO A 18 -18.95 35.11 10.44
N LEU A 19 -19.34 34.10 11.22
CA LEU A 19 -18.43 33.01 11.56
C LEU A 19 -17.78 32.59 10.25
N ALA A 20 -16.46 32.73 10.17
CA ALA A 20 -15.68 32.18 9.07
C ALA A 20 -16.14 30.74 8.91
N GLY A 21 -16.79 30.43 7.78
CA GLY A 21 -17.17 29.07 7.47
C GLY A 21 -15.91 28.24 7.51
N ALA A 22 -15.93 27.14 8.25
CA ALA A 22 -14.91 26.11 8.13
C ALA A 22 -14.78 25.83 6.63
N VAL A 23 -13.62 26.13 6.05
CA VAL A 23 -13.28 25.64 4.72
C VAL A 23 -13.32 24.13 4.87
N ALA A 24 -14.28 23.48 4.23
CA ALA A 24 -14.29 22.03 4.15
C ALA A 24 -12.93 21.63 3.54
N CYS A 25 -12.09 20.96 4.31
CA CYS A 25 -10.80 20.50 3.84
C CYS A 25 -11.04 19.50 2.70
N ASN A 26 -10.45 19.77 1.53
CA ASN A 26 -10.58 18.91 0.36
C ASN A 26 -9.69 17.68 0.54
N PRO A 27 -10.21 16.43 0.50
CA PRO A 27 -9.40 15.23 0.67
C PRO A 27 -8.20 15.16 -0.28
N ALA A 28 -8.35 15.62 -1.53
CA ALA A 28 -7.24 15.67 -2.49
C ALA A 28 -6.12 16.63 -2.04
N ALA A 29 -6.47 17.76 -1.45
CA ALA A 29 -5.48 18.70 -0.93
C ALA A 29 -4.79 18.15 0.33
N ALA A 30 -5.52 17.43 1.18
CA ALA A 30 -4.96 16.82 2.38
C ALA A 30 -3.95 15.70 2.06
N LEU A 31 -4.16 14.96 0.97
CA LEU A 31 -3.21 13.96 0.47
C LEU A 31 -1.89 14.57 -0.04
N GLN A 32 -1.91 15.86 -0.37
CA GLN A 32 -0.77 16.60 -0.91
C GLN A 32 0.02 17.37 0.18
N GLU A 33 -0.38 17.24 1.45
CA GLU A 33 0.32 17.88 2.56
C GLU A 33 1.68 17.21 2.80
N ASP A 34 2.73 18.03 2.88
CA ASP A 34 4.11 17.59 3.14
C ASP A 34 4.33 17.27 4.61
N LYS A 35 3.73 16.15 5.00
CA LYS A 35 3.76 15.62 6.34
C LYS A 35 4.22 14.18 6.34
N LEU A 36 5.28 13.92 7.09
CA LEU A 36 5.84 12.60 7.37
C LEU A 36 6.00 12.49 8.87
N VAL A 37 5.52 11.39 9.43
CA VAL A 37 5.63 11.14 10.87
C VAL A 37 6.19 9.75 11.02
N HIS A 38 7.43 9.66 11.50
CA HIS A 38 8.09 8.40 11.79
C HIS A 38 8.11 7.43 10.59
N ALA A 39 8.22 7.97 9.38
CA ALA A 39 8.17 7.23 8.13
C ALA A 39 9.42 6.39 7.90
N ASP A 40 9.22 5.17 7.43
CA ASP A 40 10.28 4.17 7.31
C ASP A 40 11.35 4.55 6.27
N LEU A 41 12.61 4.25 6.57
CA LEU A 41 13.71 4.22 5.59
C LEU A 41 14.10 2.75 5.37
N PHE A 42 14.07 2.30 4.12
CA PHE A 42 14.38 0.91 3.75
C PHE A 42 15.80 0.73 3.20
N SER A 43 16.52 1.83 2.95
CA SER A 43 17.91 1.83 2.47
C SER A 43 18.68 3.02 3.06
N PRO A 44 20.02 2.92 3.25
CA PRO A 44 20.84 4.06 3.64
C PRO A 44 20.93 5.16 2.58
N GLU A 45 20.48 4.90 1.35
CA GLU A 45 20.50 5.85 0.23
C GLU A 45 19.13 5.93 -0.46
N ALA A 46 18.86 7.07 -1.10
CA ALA A 46 17.70 7.27 -1.96
C ALA A 46 17.81 6.39 -3.20
N GLU A 47 16.84 5.50 -3.41
CA GLU A 47 16.76 4.65 -4.59
C GLU A 47 15.32 4.26 -4.91
N ILE A 48 15.12 3.75 -6.14
CA ILE A 48 13.90 3.04 -6.52
C ILE A 48 14.12 1.55 -6.23
N MET A 49 13.37 1.01 -5.29
CA MET A 49 13.42 -0.40 -4.89
C MET A 49 12.68 -1.29 -5.90
N SER A 50 11.56 -0.83 -6.45
CA SER A 50 10.79 -1.49 -7.52
C SER A 50 10.08 -0.47 -8.42
N ALA A 51 9.88 -0.84 -9.68
CA ALA A 51 9.12 -0.07 -10.67
C ALA A 51 8.41 -1.03 -11.66
N GLY A 52 7.72 -2.04 -11.11
CA GLY A 52 7.11 -3.11 -11.89
C GLY A 52 5.80 -2.69 -12.54
N TYR A 53 5.58 -3.08 -13.81
CA TYR A 53 4.27 -2.94 -14.44
C TYR A 53 3.24 -3.69 -13.59
N GLY A 54 2.22 -2.98 -13.07
CA GLY A 54 1.30 -3.55 -12.10
C GLY A 54 0.25 -4.42 -12.80
N PHE A 55 -0.53 -3.80 -13.69
CA PHE A 55 -1.55 -4.47 -14.49
C PHE A 55 -2.12 -3.55 -15.58
N GLU A 56 -2.71 -4.16 -16.59
CA GLU A 56 -3.36 -3.48 -17.72
C GLU A 56 -4.84 -3.14 -17.44
N GLY A 57 -5.22 -1.88 -17.73
CA GLY A 57 -6.53 -1.54 -18.28
C GLY A 57 -7.76 -1.54 -17.37
N ILE A 58 -7.61 -1.65 -16.05
CA ILE A 58 -8.75 -1.77 -15.11
C ILE A 58 -8.90 -0.61 -14.13
N ILE A 59 -8.11 0.47 -14.30
CA ILE A 59 -8.31 1.74 -13.59
C ILE A 59 -9.22 2.65 -14.41
N GLY A 60 -10.22 3.26 -13.76
CA GLY A 60 -11.18 4.12 -14.44
C GLY A 60 -12.22 3.35 -15.26
N VAL A 61 -12.71 2.22 -14.74
CA VAL A 61 -13.80 1.44 -15.36
C VAL A 61 -15.10 1.72 -14.64
N GLU A 62 -15.97 2.50 -15.26
CA GLU A 62 -17.33 2.78 -14.75
C GLU A 62 -18.24 1.56 -14.94
N GLY A 63 -19.12 1.29 -13.97
CA GLY A 63 -20.12 0.23 -14.06
C GLY A 63 -19.81 -1.00 -13.21
N GLY A 64 -20.51 -2.10 -13.48
CA GLY A 64 -20.49 -3.31 -12.64
C GLY A 64 -19.65 -4.44 -13.23
N GLU A 65 -20.02 -5.66 -12.89
CA GLU A 65 -19.33 -6.89 -13.31
C GLU A 65 -19.12 -6.98 -14.83
N ALA A 66 -20.12 -6.60 -15.62
CA ALA A 66 -20.05 -6.70 -17.08
C ALA A 66 -18.95 -5.81 -17.67
N GLU A 67 -18.86 -4.57 -17.20
CA GLU A 67 -17.88 -3.58 -17.67
C GLU A 67 -16.47 -3.95 -17.21
N VAL A 68 -16.31 -4.38 -15.96
CA VAL A 68 -15.04 -4.86 -15.41
C VAL A 68 -14.51 -6.06 -16.18
N ARG A 69 -15.36 -7.07 -16.44
CA ARG A 69 -14.97 -8.24 -17.22
C ARG A 69 -14.64 -7.86 -18.66
N ALA A 70 -15.35 -6.90 -19.26
CA ALA A 70 -15.04 -6.39 -20.60
C ALA A 70 -13.70 -5.63 -20.67
N ALA A 71 -13.24 -5.06 -19.57
CA ALA A 71 -11.90 -4.47 -19.44
C ALA A 71 -10.80 -5.52 -19.15
N GLY A 72 -11.19 -6.77 -18.89
CA GLY A 72 -10.28 -7.88 -18.53
C GLY A 72 -10.00 -8.00 -17.04
N GLY A 73 -10.76 -7.30 -16.18
CA GLY A 73 -10.72 -7.49 -14.74
C GLY A 73 -11.44 -8.77 -14.28
N ALA A 74 -11.08 -9.24 -13.08
CA ALA A 74 -11.81 -10.29 -12.40
C ALA A 74 -12.99 -9.70 -11.58
N TRP A 75 -13.99 -10.55 -11.34
CA TRP A 75 -15.09 -10.25 -10.44
C TRP A 75 -15.38 -11.47 -9.56
N ASN A 76 -15.09 -11.35 -8.26
CA ASN A 76 -15.24 -12.40 -7.26
C ASN A 76 -16.71 -12.67 -6.93
N LYS A 77 -17.00 -13.93 -6.60
CA LYS A 77 -18.25 -14.35 -5.98
C LYS A 77 -18.03 -14.36 -4.48
N VAL A 78 -18.64 -13.42 -3.78
CA VAL A 78 -18.43 -13.21 -2.36
C VAL A 78 -19.77 -13.32 -1.62
N THR A 79 -19.73 -13.89 -0.42
CA THR A 79 -20.86 -13.92 0.50
C THR A 79 -20.36 -13.63 1.91
N CYS A 80 -20.78 -12.51 2.49
CA CYS A 80 -20.35 -12.13 3.83
C CYS A 80 -21.06 -12.99 4.87
N THR A 81 -20.31 -13.59 5.78
CA THR A 81 -20.87 -14.47 6.82
C THR A 81 -21.75 -13.71 7.83
N ASN A 82 -21.52 -12.40 7.99
CA ASN A 82 -22.36 -11.50 8.79
C ASN A 82 -23.64 -11.03 8.06
N GLY A 83 -23.84 -11.44 6.81
CA GLY A 83 -25.00 -11.07 5.99
C GLY A 83 -24.95 -9.66 5.40
N ALA A 84 -23.83 -8.94 5.51
CA ALA A 84 -23.63 -7.68 4.82
C ALA A 84 -23.55 -7.88 3.30
N GLU A 85 -23.86 -6.84 2.53
CA GLU A 85 -23.59 -6.82 1.10
C GLU A 85 -22.08 -6.65 0.86
N PRO A 86 -21.44 -7.46 -0.01
CA PRO A 86 -20.03 -7.32 -0.32
C PRO A 86 -19.71 -5.94 -0.89
N GLN A 87 -18.69 -5.29 -0.34
CA GLN A 87 -18.19 -4.04 -0.90
C GLN A 87 -17.54 -4.29 -2.26
N ARG A 88 -17.57 -3.30 -3.18
CA ARG A 88 -16.92 -3.43 -4.49
C ARG A 88 -15.47 -3.89 -4.40
N ARG A 89 -14.74 -3.40 -3.39
CA ARG A 89 -13.33 -3.73 -3.14
C ARG A 89 -13.08 -5.23 -3.03
N VAL A 90 -13.98 -6.00 -2.42
CA VAL A 90 -13.80 -7.47 -2.33
C VAL A 90 -14.30 -8.21 -3.58
N LEU A 91 -15.02 -7.51 -4.46
CA LEU A 91 -15.52 -8.05 -5.72
C LEU A 91 -14.52 -7.86 -6.86
N THR A 92 -13.78 -6.75 -6.90
CA THR A 92 -12.83 -6.49 -7.98
C THR A 92 -11.73 -5.53 -7.55
N SER A 93 -10.55 -5.68 -8.12
CA SER A 93 -9.47 -4.70 -8.04
C SER A 93 -9.63 -3.52 -9.01
N SER A 94 -10.71 -3.50 -9.80
CA SER A 94 -10.99 -2.40 -10.71
C SER A 94 -11.51 -1.17 -9.95
N VAL A 95 -10.94 -0.01 -10.28
CA VAL A 95 -11.27 1.27 -9.66
C VAL A 95 -12.17 2.08 -10.59
N GLU A 96 -13.27 2.62 -10.06
CA GLU A 96 -14.14 3.53 -10.81
C GLU A 96 -13.52 4.94 -10.90
N PRO A 97 -13.79 5.70 -11.98
CA PRO A 97 -13.47 7.11 -12.03
C PRO A 97 -14.11 7.86 -10.84
N ASN A 98 -13.43 8.87 -10.33
CA ASN A 98 -13.97 9.73 -9.28
C ASN A 98 -13.48 11.17 -9.46
N GLY A 99 -13.93 12.09 -8.60
CA GLY A 99 -13.58 13.52 -8.73
C GLY A 99 -12.08 13.84 -8.71
N ASN A 100 -11.24 12.88 -8.30
CA ASN A 100 -9.78 12.99 -8.24
C ASN A 100 -9.06 12.04 -9.21
N LEU A 101 -9.78 11.19 -9.94
CA LEU A 101 -9.22 10.19 -10.85
C LEU A 101 -9.92 10.31 -12.21
N ASP A 102 -9.29 11.04 -13.12
CA ASP A 102 -9.77 11.27 -14.49
C ASP A 102 -8.94 10.48 -15.51
N VAL A 103 -9.02 9.16 -15.42
CA VAL A 103 -8.45 8.23 -16.40
C VAL A 103 -9.50 7.21 -16.80
N THR A 104 -9.37 6.64 -18.00
CA THR A 104 -10.32 5.63 -18.51
C THR A 104 -9.53 4.42 -18.96
N ARG A 105 -9.81 3.25 -18.37
CA ARG A 105 -9.13 1.98 -18.67
C ARG A 105 -7.61 2.12 -18.66
N ALA A 106 -7.09 2.85 -17.69
CA ALA A 106 -5.66 3.00 -17.52
C ALA A 106 -5.05 1.76 -16.86
N ASP A 107 -3.78 1.57 -17.16
CA ASP A 107 -2.86 0.71 -16.47
C ASP A 107 -2.44 1.32 -15.14
N ALA A 108 -1.88 0.49 -14.25
CA ALA A 108 -1.26 0.95 -13.01
C ALA A 108 0.19 0.47 -12.88
N MET A 109 1.05 1.34 -12.36
CA MET A 109 2.46 1.03 -12.10
C MET A 109 2.92 1.67 -10.77
N PRO A 110 3.13 0.87 -9.70
CA PRO A 110 3.71 1.37 -8.47
C PRO A 110 5.23 1.60 -8.61
N ILE A 111 5.68 2.77 -8.16
CA ILE A 111 7.09 3.14 -8.02
C ILE A 111 7.42 3.19 -6.54
N VAL A 112 8.26 2.26 -6.13
CA VAL A 112 8.51 1.91 -4.73
C VAL A 112 9.87 2.50 -4.37
N PHE A 113 9.91 3.56 -3.58
CA PHE A 113 11.14 4.24 -3.16
C PHE A 113 11.65 3.68 -1.83
N SER A 114 12.95 3.84 -1.59
CA SER A 114 13.56 3.48 -0.30
C SER A 114 13.29 4.48 0.81
N TRP A 115 13.05 5.75 0.44
CA TRP A 115 12.79 6.89 1.30
C TRP A 115 11.42 7.49 0.96
N PRO A 116 10.70 8.05 1.94
CA PRO A 116 9.40 8.67 1.68
C PRO A 116 9.57 9.92 0.83
N TYR A 117 8.55 10.29 0.06
CA TYR A 117 8.57 11.52 -0.73
C TYR A 117 7.66 12.59 -0.14
N LEU A 118 7.89 13.83 -0.56
CA LEU A 118 7.02 14.97 -0.28
C LEU A 118 5.83 14.93 -1.26
N PRO A 119 4.59 14.65 -0.79
CA PRO A 119 3.46 14.48 -1.68
C PRO A 119 3.20 15.68 -2.59
N SER A 120 3.46 16.90 -2.10
CA SER A 120 3.25 18.14 -2.88
C SER A 120 4.13 18.21 -4.15
N THR A 121 5.23 17.46 -4.17
CA THR A 121 6.19 17.40 -5.28
C THR A 121 5.92 16.25 -6.25
N LEU A 122 4.86 15.46 -6.03
CA LEU A 122 4.55 14.31 -6.89
C LEU A 122 3.72 14.75 -8.11
N ALA A 123 4.31 14.66 -9.29
CA ALA A 123 3.63 14.91 -10.56
C ALA A 123 3.84 13.77 -11.57
N PRO A 124 2.92 13.60 -12.54
CA PRO A 124 3.15 12.67 -13.65
C PRO A 124 4.41 13.00 -14.46
N THR A 125 4.79 14.28 -14.52
CA THR A 125 5.94 14.78 -15.29
C THR A 125 7.29 14.39 -14.70
N ASP A 126 7.34 13.97 -13.43
CA ASP A 126 8.54 13.43 -12.80
C ASP A 126 8.99 12.10 -13.42
N PHE A 127 8.13 11.40 -14.16
CA PHE A 127 8.39 10.04 -14.61
C PHE A 127 8.47 9.91 -16.13
N SER A 128 9.45 9.14 -16.59
CA SER A 128 9.53 8.64 -17.96
C SER A 128 9.57 7.11 -17.95
N VAL A 129 8.50 6.50 -18.47
CA VAL A 129 8.40 5.05 -18.60
C VAL A 129 8.93 4.65 -19.97
N VAL A 130 9.99 3.86 -20.00
CA VAL A 130 10.61 3.35 -21.22
C VAL A 130 10.04 1.99 -21.56
N LEU A 131 9.53 1.82 -22.77
CA LEU A 131 8.92 0.57 -23.25
C LEU A 131 9.94 -0.29 -24.03
N ASN A 132 9.63 -1.56 -24.19
CA ASN A 132 10.47 -2.54 -24.90
C ASN A 132 10.73 -2.21 -26.39
N ASP A 133 9.91 -1.35 -27.00
CA ASP A 133 10.11 -0.84 -28.37
C ASP A 133 10.99 0.43 -28.43
N GLY A 134 11.44 0.92 -27.27
CA GLY A 134 12.25 2.14 -27.12
C GLY A 134 11.45 3.43 -27.03
N SER A 135 10.12 3.37 -27.13
CA SER A 135 9.26 4.53 -26.87
C SER A 135 9.28 4.92 -25.39
N LYS A 136 8.87 6.17 -25.13
CA LYS A 136 8.81 6.74 -23.79
C LYS A 136 7.42 7.30 -23.53
N VAL A 137 6.87 7.00 -22.37
CA VAL A 137 5.54 7.43 -21.94
C VAL A 137 5.67 8.27 -20.68
N THR A 138 5.04 9.44 -20.68
CA THR A 138 4.76 10.20 -19.45
C THR A 138 3.40 9.71 -18.93
N PRO A 139 3.28 9.32 -17.65
CA PRO A 139 2.00 8.94 -17.05
C PRO A 139 0.92 10.01 -17.25
N ALA A 140 -0.34 9.58 -17.30
CA ALA A 140 -1.48 10.49 -17.31
C ALA A 140 -1.78 11.02 -15.91
N PHE A 141 -1.47 10.23 -14.87
CA PHE A 141 -1.75 10.55 -13.49
C PHE A 141 -0.70 9.93 -12.55
N ALA A 142 -0.47 10.56 -11.40
CA ALA A 142 0.38 10.08 -10.32
C ALA A 142 -0.33 10.35 -8.99
N THR A 143 -0.29 9.39 -8.07
CA THR A 143 -0.95 9.51 -6.77
C THR A 143 -0.21 8.78 -5.68
N ILE A 144 -0.41 9.23 -4.45
CA ILE A 144 0.04 8.53 -3.25
C ILE A 144 -0.92 7.41 -2.84
N MET A 145 -2.19 7.48 -3.24
CA MET A 145 -3.18 6.47 -2.83
C MET A 145 -2.82 5.09 -3.39
N PRO A 146 -2.91 4.01 -2.60
CA PRO A 146 -3.42 3.95 -1.21
C PRO A 146 -2.38 4.17 -0.08
N ASN A 147 -1.11 4.43 -0.39
CA ASN A 147 0.02 4.55 0.55
C ASN A 147 0.12 5.92 1.25
N TYR A 148 -0.97 6.39 1.88
CA TYR A 148 -1.07 7.78 2.36
C TYR A 148 -0.88 7.97 3.87
N GLU A 149 -0.74 6.88 4.63
CA GLU A 149 -0.39 6.94 6.06
C GLU A 149 0.94 7.69 6.23
N TYR A 150 1.06 8.48 7.32
CA TYR A 150 2.19 9.39 7.46
C TYR A 150 3.55 8.69 7.64
N ASN A 151 3.53 7.40 7.98
CA ASN A 151 4.68 6.51 8.13
C ASN A 151 5.08 5.76 6.82
N GLU A 152 4.30 5.88 5.73
CA GLU A 152 4.29 4.94 4.57
C GLU A 152 4.30 5.56 3.17
N ARG A 153 4.52 6.88 3.10
CA ARG A 153 4.58 7.70 1.87
C ARG A 153 5.79 7.45 0.93
N GLN A 154 6.19 6.20 0.70
CA GLN A 154 7.31 5.79 -0.13
C GLN A 154 6.87 5.23 -1.51
N VAL A 155 5.56 5.06 -1.75
CA VAL A 155 5.06 4.49 -3.03
C VAL A 155 4.19 5.46 -3.80
N ALA A 156 4.68 5.86 -4.97
CA ALA A 156 3.90 6.59 -5.96
C ALA A 156 3.23 5.60 -6.91
N VAL A 157 1.93 5.78 -7.20
CA VAL A 157 1.20 4.96 -8.16
C VAL A 157 0.94 5.78 -9.42
N LEU A 158 1.45 5.29 -10.54
CA LEU A 158 1.29 5.91 -11.85
C LEU A 158 0.13 5.26 -12.60
N PHE A 159 -0.70 6.08 -13.25
CA PHE A 159 -1.73 5.61 -14.18
C PHE A 159 -1.48 6.14 -15.60
N GLY A 160 -1.69 5.31 -16.60
CA GLY A 160 -1.45 5.64 -18.01
C GLY A 160 -1.63 4.44 -18.93
N GLU A 161 -1.02 4.50 -20.10
CA GLU A 161 -1.00 3.41 -21.09
C GLU A 161 0.44 2.91 -21.17
N PHE A 162 0.75 1.80 -20.52
CA PHE A 162 2.13 1.35 -20.33
C PHE A 162 2.42 0.03 -21.06
N GLY A 163 1.40 -0.75 -21.42
CA GLY A 163 1.63 -2.00 -22.12
C GLY A 163 0.37 -2.76 -22.47
N ASN A 164 0.52 -4.08 -22.58
CA ASN A 164 -0.57 -5.01 -22.77
C ASN A 164 -0.30 -6.34 -22.06
N ARG A 165 -1.33 -7.18 -21.94
CA ARG A 165 -1.30 -8.52 -21.36
C ARG A 165 -0.47 -9.55 -22.13
N LEU A 166 0.19 -9.20 -23.23
CA LEU A 166 0.98 -10.17 -23.97
C LEU A 166 2.31 -10.44 -23.25
N ARG A 167 2.72 -11.71 -23.21
CA ARG A 167 4.04 -12.10 -22.70
C ARG A 167 5.14 -11.51 -23.58
N PRO A 168 6.33 -11.24 -23.03
CA PRO A 168 7.42 -10.62 -23.80
C PRO A 168 7.83 -11.35 -25.10
N ASP A 169 7.58 -12.66 -25.19
CA ASP A 169 7.87 -13.49 -26.35
C ASP A 169 6.74 -13.54 -27.41
N GLU A 170 5.58 -12.94 -27.11
CA GLU A 170 4.43 -12.88 -28.02
C GLU A 170 4.54 -11.68 -28.98
N ALA A 171 4.18 -11.91 -30.25
CA ALA A 171 4.21 -10.87 -31.26
C ALA A 171 3.24 -9.72 -30.89
N GLY A 172 3.76 -8.49 -30.88
CA GLY A 172 3.00 -7.30 -30.49
C GLY A 172 3.01 -7.01 -28.99
N SER A 173 3.78 -7.75 -28.18
CA SER A 173 3.97 -7.40 -26.78
C SER A 173 4.59 -6.01 -26.63
N LEU A 174 3.90 -5.19 -25.84
CA LEU A 174 4.35 -3.87 -25.42
C LEU A 174 4.34 -3.86 -23.90
N HIS A 175 5.45 -3.52 -23.27
CA HIS A 175 5.55 -3.46 -21.81
C HIS A 175 6.68 -2.54 -21.37
N PRO A 176 6.60 -1.98 -20.15
CA PRO A 176 7.69 -1.24 -19.55
C PRO A 176 8.92 -2.13 -19.38
N VAL A 177 10.09 -1.56 -19.66
CA VAL A 177 11.38 -2.17 -19.37
C VAL A 177 12.16 -1.36 -18.34
N ARG A 178 11.87 -0.07 -18.19
CA ARG A 178 12.55 0.81 -17.25
C ARG A 178 11.71 2.04 -16.91
N VAL A 179 11.88 2.56 -15.70
CA VAL A 179 11.37 3.86 -15.28
C VAL A 179 12.53 4.76 -14.90
N ASP A 180 12.49 6.00 -15.36
CA ASP A 180 13.40 7.08 -15.00
C ASP A 180 12.64 8.18 -14.26
N VAL A 181 13.21 8.68 -13.16
CA VAL A 181 12.80 9.97 -12.59
C VAL A 181 13.55 11.08 -13.30
N VAL A 182 12.83 11.99 -13.95
CA VAL A 182 13.34 13.03 -14.83
C VAL A 182 13.13 14.41 -14.21
N ALA A 183 13.91 15.40 -14.67
CA ALA A 183 13.74 16.77 -14.22
C ALA A 183 12.54 17.43 -14.90
N ASP A 184 11.78 18.20 -14.12
CA ASP A 184 10.79 19.17 -14.60
C ASP A 184 10.92 20.49 -13.80
N ASP A 185 9.86 21.31 -13.77
CA ASP A 185 9.86 22.60 -13.07
C ASP A 185 9.77 22.47 -11.54
N GLU A 186 9.22 21.36 -11.02
CA GLU A 186 8.98 21.07 -9.60
C GLU A 186 9.39 19.62 -9.30
N PRO A 187 10.69 19.33 -9.18
CA PRO A 187 11.17 17.95 -9.17
C PRO A 187 10.71 17.19 -7.93
N LEU A 188 10.37 15.90 -8.09
CA LEU A 188 10.08 14.98 -7.00
C LEU A 188 11.20 14.98 -5.95
N MET A 189 10.80 15.17 -4.68
CA MET A 189 11.69 15.21 -3.54
C MET A 189 11.46 14.01 -2.61
N LEU A 190 12.52 13.25 -2.31
CA LEU A 190 12.53 12.24 -1.25
C LEU A 190 13.08 12.85 0.04
N VAL A 191 12.68 12.35 1.20
CA VAL A 191 13.15 12.83 2.50
C VAL A 191 14.03 11.79 3.16
N GLY A 192 15.31 12.11 3.30
CA GLY A 192 16.27 11.27 4.01
C GLY A 192 16.63 11.81 5.40
N PRO A 193 17.58 11.17 6.11
CA PRO A 193 18.01 11.57 7.45
C PRO A 193 18.55 13.02 7.58
N LYS A 194 18.87 13.67 6.45
CA LYS A 194 19.42 15.03 6.39
C LYS A 194 18.43 16.04 5.77
N GLY A 195 17.18 15.64 5.56
CA GLY A 195 16.15 16.43 4.90
C GLY A 195 15.93 16.04 3.43
N PRO A 196 15.15 16.86 2.69
CA PRO A 196 14.78 16.58 1.31
C PRO A 196 15.97 16.49 0.35
N VAL A 197 15.90 15.55 -0.59
CA VAL A 197 16.83 15.34 -1.71
C VAL A 197 16.03 15.09 -2.98
N SER A 198 16.56 15.55 -4.13
CA SER A 198 15.88 15.33 -5.41
C SER A 198 15.99 13.86 -5.85
N ALA A 199 14.89 13.30 -6.34
CA ALA A 199 14.83 11.97 -6.94
C ALA A 199 15.33 11.94 -8.41
N VAL A 200 15.57 13.10 -9.02
CA VAL A 200 15.99 13.20 -10.43
C VAL A 200 17.24 12.37 -10.70
N GLY A 201 17.18 11.55 -11.74
CA GLY A 201 18.27 10.66 -12.16
C GLY A 201 18.22 9.27 -11.54
N LEU A 202 17.32 9.00 -10.58
CA LEU A 202 17.02 7.64 -10.17
C LEU A 202 16.37 6.87 -11.32
N SER A 203 16.69 5.58 -11.44
CA SER A 203 16.10 4.71 -12.46
C SER A 203 16.04 3.26 -11.99
N LYS A 204 15.09 2.50 -12.54
CA LYS A 204 14.91 1.08 -12.22
C LYS A 204 14.39 0.30 -13.42
N GLU A 205 14.90 -0.91 -13.61
CA GLU A 205 14.36 -1.86 -14.57
C GLU A 205 12.97 -2.32 -14.11
N SER A 206 12.05 -2.46 -15.06
CA SER A 206 10.67 -2.85 -14.78
C SER A 206 10.49 -4.36 -14.90
N THR A 207 9.61 -4.90 -14.05
CA THR A 207 9.12 -6.28 -14.14
C THR A 207 7.80 -6.33 -14.91
N ASN A 208 7.44 -7.52 -15.42
CA ASN A 208 6.20 -7.76 -16.14
C ASN A 208 5.28 -8.70 -15.34
N PRO A 209 4.07 -8.26 -14.96
CA PRO A 209 3.20 -8.97 -14.03
C PRO A 209 2.57 -10.21 -14.69
N TYR A 210 2.64 -10.32 -16.03
CA TYR A 210 2.17 -11.48 -16.80
C TYR A 210 3.25 -12.56 -16.96
N VAL A 211 4.44 -12.34 -16.40
CA VAL A 211 5.54 -13.31 -16.31
C VAL A 211 5.70 -13.83 -14.89
N ALA A 212 5.78 -12.91 -13.92
CA ALA A 212 5.86 -13.21 -12.49
C ALA A 212 5.13 -12.12 -11.72
N GLY A 213 4.39 -12.51 -10.68
CA GLY A 213 3.69 -11.59 -9.79
C GLY A 213 4.62 -10.81 -8.86
N PRO A 214 4.06 -10.18 -7.83
CA PRO A 214 4.79 -9.26 -6.98
C PRO A 214 5.69 -10.03 -6.00
N GLY A 215 6.67 -9.33 -5.43
CA GLY A 215 7.56 -9.84 -4.40
C GLY A 215 7.84 -8.82 -3.30
N LEU A 216 8.57 -9.24 -2.28
CA LEU A 216 9.11 -8.36 -1.26
C LEU A 216 10.31 -7.57 -1.81
N VAL A 217 10.44 -6.32 -1.41
CA VAL A 217 11.63 -5.49 -1.70
C VAL A 217 12.44 -5.20 -0.44
N ALA A 218 11.81 -5.25 0.73
CA ALA A 218 12.48 -5.11 2.02
C ALA A 218 11.68 -5.78 3.14
N ALA A 219 12.36 -6.04 4.25
CA ALA A 219 11.76 -6.43 5.51
C ALA A 219 12.54 -5.76 6.65
N LYS A 220 11.84 -5.02 7.52
CA LYS A 220 12.46 -4.24 8.60
C LYS A 220 11.86 -4.63 9.95
N LEU A 221 12.70 -5.04 10.89
CA LEU A 221 12.31 -5.41 12.26
C LEU A 221 12.61 -4.27 13.24
N SER A 222 11.58 -3.68 13.83
CA SER A 222 11.68 -2.61 14.82
C SER A 222 10.86 -2.90 16.08
N ARG A 223 11.05 -2.10 17.13
CA ARG A 223 10.04 -2.02 18.19
C ARG A 223 8.75 -1.45 17.59
N PHE A 224 7.61 -1.92 18.09
CA PHE A 224 6.32 -1.42 17.63
C PHE A 224 6.14 0.04 18.04
N SER A 225 5.60 0.86 17.15
CA SER A 225 5.21 2.25 17.37
C SER A 225 3.95 2.54 16.57
N THR A 226 3.03 3.32 17.14
CA THR A 226 1.86 3.83 16.42
C THR A 226 2.09 5.25 15.88
N GLU A 227 3.32 5.76 15.94
CA GLU A 227 3.64 7.08 15.41
C GLU A 227 3.52 7.08 13.89
N GLY A 228 2.69 7.99 13.36
CA GLY A 228 2.48 8.14 11.93
C GLY A 228 1.46 7.19 11.31
N GLU A 229 0.90 6.28 12.10
CA GLU A 229 -0.26 5.48 11.70
C GLU A 229 -1.47 6.40 11.43
N GLY A 230 -2.23 6.06 10.41
CA GLY A 230 -3.32 6.83 9.87
C GLY A 230 -2.87 7.94 8.91
N GLY A 231 -3.82 8.34 8.07
CA GLY A 231 -3.66 9.45 7.14
C GLY A 231 -4.36 10.74 7.58
N PRO A 232 -4.52 11.70 6.65
CA PRO A 232 -5.36 12.87 6.90
C PRO A 232 -6.79 12.47 7.27
N GLU A 233 -7.36 13.08 8.32
CA GLU A 233 -8.68 12.70 8.86
C GLU A 233 -9.84 12.75 7.84
N VAL A 234 -9.70 13.54 6.78
CA VAL A 234 -10.69 13.69 5.72
C VAL A 234 -10.63 12.59 4.65
N VAL A 235 -9.64 11.69 4.73
CA VAL A 235 -9.48 10.54 3.85
C VAL A 235 -9.99 9.30 4.57
N GLU A 236 -11.08 8.72 4.07
CA GLU A 236 -11.66 7.50 4.62
C GLU A 236 -10.81 6.27 4.26
N GLY A 237 -10.62 5.37 5.22
CA GLY A 237 -9.91 4.11 5.05
C GLY A 237 -10.30 3.08 6.13
N PRO A 238 -9.87 1.82 6.03
CA PRO A 238 -10.21 0.76 6.98
C PRO A 238 -9.39 0.86 8.29
N PHE A 239 -9.41 2.03 8.92
CA PHE A 239 -8.68 2.33 10.16
C PHE A 239 -9.50 2.14 11.44
N PRO A 240 -8.85 1.99 12.60
CA PRO A 240 -7.42 1.69 12.76
C PRO A 240 -7.10 0.24 12.36
N ASN A 241 -5.95 0.06 11.71
CA ASN A 241 -5.42 -1.18 11.13
C ASN A 241 -4.06 -1.61 11.73
N ASP A 242 -3.48 -0.78 12.60
CA ASP A 242 -2.18 -1.01 13.23
C ASP A 242 -2.18 -2.21 14.21
N GLY A 243 -0.99 -2.76 14.49
CA GLY A 243 -0.81 -3.89 15.38
C GLY A 243 -1.31 -3.69 16.82
N VAL A 244 -1.26 -2.47 17.38
CA VAL A 244 -1.80 -2.19 18.72
C VAL A 244 -3.33 -2.18 18.68
N ALA A 245 -3.94 -1.64 17.63
CA ALA A 245 -5.39 -1.69 17.45
C ALA A 245 -5.91 -3.13 17.33
N LEU A 246 -5.18 -4.02 16.65
CA LEU A 246 -5.58 -5.42 16.45
C LEU A 246 -5.26 -6.31 17.65
N TYR A 247 -4.11 -6.09 18.31
CA TYR A 247 -3.54 -7.05 19.27
C TYR A 247 -3.15 -6.46 20.63
N GLY A 248 -3.35 -5.16 20.84
CA GLY A 248 -3.08 -4.48 22.10
C GLY A 248 -1.64 -4.65 22.57
N SER A 249 -1.47 -5.02 23.84
CA SER A 249 -0.14 -5.16 24.46
C SER A 249 0.72 -6.30 23.91
N ALA A 250 0.18 -7.17 23.05
CA ALA A 250 0.95 -8.20 22.37
C ALA A 250 1.79 -7.64 21.21
N ALA A 251 1.44 -6.46 20.67
CA ALA A 251 2.20 -5.79 19.63
C ALA A 251 3.43 -5.09 20.22
N LYS A 252 4.49 -5.86 20.51
CA LYS A 252 5.76 -5.33 21.06
C LYS A 252 6.79 -5.01 19.99
N PHE A 253 6.84 -5.83 18.95
CA PHE A 253 7.72 -5.65 17.81
C PHE A 253 6.94 -5.79 16.51
N ARG A 254 7.48 -5.15 15.47
CA ARG A 254 6.95 -5.15 14.12
C ARG A 254 8.02 -5.62 13.16
N LEU A 255 7.74 -6.67 12.40
CA LEU A 255 8.45 -6.95 11.16
C LEU A 255 7.59 -6.45 10.00
N ARG A 256 7.87 -5.23 9.54
CA ARG A 256 7.19 -4.62 8.40
C ARG A 256 7.83 -5.14 7.13
N VAL A 257 7.04 -5.79 6.28
CA VAL A 257 7.47 -6.18 4.94
C VAL A 257 6.98 -5.16 3.94
N TYR A 258 7.85 -4.83 2.98
CA TYR A 258 7.59 -3.83 1.98
C TYR A 258 7.57 -4.49 0.61
N THR A 259 6.51 -4.24 -0.15
CA THR A 259 6.18 -5.00 -1.36
C THR A 259 6.53 -4.24 -2.64
N SER A 260 6.74 -4.96 -3.73
CA SER A 260 7.10 -4.39 -5.04
C SER A 260 5.95 -3.65 -5.73
N GLY A 261 4.75 -3.71 -5.17
CA GLY A 261 3.47 -3.28 -5.74
C GLY A 261 2.31 -3.96 -4.99
N GLY A 262 1.06 -3.70 -5.39
CA GLY A 262 -0.11 -4.26 -4.69
C GLY A 262 -0.03 -5.79 -4.50
N PHE A 263 -0.39 -6.26 -3.32
CA PHE A 263 -0.12 -7.61 -2.84
C PHE A 263 -1.43 -8.28 -2.39
N SER A 264 -2.05 -9.08 -3.26
CA SER A 264 -3.32 -9.74 -2.96
C SER A 264 -3.22 -11.25 -3.14
N PRO A 265 -3.88 -12.07 -2.29
CA PRO A 265 -3.93 -13.52 -2.45
C PRO A 265 -4.41 -14.06 -3.80
N ASP A 266 -5.28 -13.34 -4.51
CA ASP A 266 -5.81 -13.74 -5.82
C ASP A 266 -5.86 -12.58 -6.83
N GLY A 267 -5.30 -11.43 -6.45
CA GLY A 267 -5.31 -10.18 -7.22
C GLY A 267 -6.61 -9.40 -7.12
N VAL A 268 -7.50 -9.77 -6.20
CA VAL A 268 -8.78 -9.10 -5.91
C VAL A 268 -9.02 -8.96 -4.40
N ARG A 269 -9.07 -10.08 -3.66
CA ARG A 269 -9.44 -10.06 -2.23
C ARG A 269 -8.30 -9.48 -1.39
N GLY A 270 -8.66 -8.94 -0.23
CA GLY A 270 -7.65 -8.56 0.75
C GLY A 270 -7.00 -9.76 1.44
N LEU A 271 -5.75 -9.58 1.83
CA LEU A 271 -5.06 -10.41 2.82
C LEU A 271 -5.69 -10.15 4.19
N ARG A 272 -5.88 -11.21 4.98
CA ARG A 272 -6.49 -11.08 6.30
C ARG A 272 -5.46 -11.14 7.43
N PRO A 273 -5.75 -10.51 8.59
CA PRO A 273 -4.90 -10.57 9.78
C PRO A 273 -4.56 -11.98 10.29
N ASP A 274 -5.37 -12.98 9.94
CA ASP A 274 -5.23 -14.38 10.35
C ASP A 274 -4.54 -15.29 9.31
N GLU A 275 -3.98 -14.72 8.23
CA GLU A 275 -3.44 -15.50 7.11
C GLU A 275 -1.91 -15.64 7.10
N PHE A 276 -1.20 -15.28 8.17
CA PHE A 276 0.25 -15.45 8.27
C PHE A 276 0.69 -16.85 7.85
N GLU A 277 0.10 -17.90 8.44
CA GLU A 277 0.50 -19.31 8.22
C GLU A 277 0.26 -19.79 6.78
N HIS A 278 -0.59 -19.08 6.02
CA HIS A 278 -0.89 -19.43 4.65
C HIS A 278 0.10 -18.83 3.64
N PHE A 279 0.77 -17.73 3.99
CA PHE A 279 1.59 -16.97 3.05
C PHE A 279 3.04 -16.79 3.48
N PHE A 280 3.31 -16.79 4.78
CA PHE A 280 4.60 -16.43 5.34
C PHE A 280 5.16 -17.51 6.26
N ARG A 281 6.48 -17.47 6.42
CA ARG A 281 7.18 -18.06 7.56
C ARG A 281 8.43 -17.24 7.87
N LEU A 282 8.89 -17.27 9.12
CA LEU A 282 10.11 -16.57 9.53
C LEU A 282 11.28 -17.54 9.67
N HIS A 283 12.48 -17.07 9.35
CA HIS A 283 13.74 -17.75 9.59
C HIS A 283 14.42 -17.11 10.79
N ALA A 284 14.79 -17.92 11.78
CA ALA A 284 15.51 -17.48 12.96
C ALA A 284 16.66 -18.42 13.31
N LYS A 285 17.52 -17.99 14.24
CA LYS A 285 18.55 -18.84 14.84
C LYS A 285 18.03 -19.55 16.08
N ALA A 286 18.26 -20.85 16.18
CA ALA A 286 18.05 -21.64 17.39
C ALA A 286 19.19 -21.44 18.40
N PRO A 287 19.03 -21.87 19.68
CA PRO A 287 20.07 -21.75 20.71
C PRO A 287 21.40 -22.45 20.39
N ASP A 288 21.40 -23.44 19.50
CA ASP A 288 22.61 -24.13 19.03
C ASP A 288 23.23 -23.49 17.77
N GLY A 289 22.66 -22.38 17.29
CA GLY A 289 23.07 -21.62 16.11
C GLY A 289 22.53 -22.17 14.78
N SER A 290 21.75 -23.25 14.79
CA SER A 290 21.08 -23.76 13.58
C SER A 290 19.92 -22.88 13.14
N ASP A 291 19.46 -23.04 11.90
CA ASP A 291 18.28 -22.35 11.38
C ASP A 291 17.00 -23.06 11.87
N VAL A 292 16.03 -22.27 12.32
CA VAL A 292 14.69 -22.73 12.69
C VAL A 292 13.64 -21.90 11.94
N LEU A 293 12.57 -22.57 11.51
CA LEU A 293 11.42 -21.94 10.87
C LEU A 293 10.34 -21.67 11.93
N LEU A 294 9.77 -20.47 11.87
CA LEU A 294 8.61 -20.08 12.66
C LEU A 294 7.41 -19.99 11.74
N GLU A 295 6.55 -21.02 11.78
CA GLU A 295 5.48 -21.22 10.80
C GLU A 295 4.08 -21.00 11.38
N GLU A 296 3.93 -21.07 12.70
CA GLU A 296 2.63 -21.02 13.38
C GLU A 296 2.44 -19.72 14.17
N THR A 297 1.24 -19.15 14.08
CA THR A 297 0.78 -18.04 14.92
C THR A 297 0.33 -18.55 16.28
N GLY A 298 0.40 -17.69 17.30
CA GLY A 298 -0.17 -18.02 18.59
C GLY A 298 0.54 -19.16 19.34
N VAL A 299 1.78 -19.47 18.99
CA VAL A 299 2.64 -20.41 19.73
C VAL A 299 3.99 -19.77 20.05
N ASP A 300 4.63 -20.25 21.12
CA ASP A 300 5.93 -19.77 21.54
C ASP A 300 7.02 -20.60 20.86
N HIS A 301 7.76 -19.97 19.95
CA HIS A 301 8.86 -20.60 19.23
C HIS A 301 10.17 -20.41 19.99
N ALA A 302 10.86 -21.49 20.33
CA ALA A 302 12.17 -21.42 20.96
C ALA A 302 13.25 -21.00 19.95
N VAL A 303 13.92 -19.90 20.24
CA VAL A 303 15.00 -19.35 19.42
C VAL A 303 16.20 -19.01 20.28
N ASP A 304 17.28 -18.53 19.67
CA ASP A 304 18.42 -18.04 20.40
C ASP A 304 17.99 -16.94 21.39
N GLN A 305 18.47 -17.05 22.62
CA GLN A 305 18.23 -16.10 23.71
C GLN A 305 16.76 -15.88 24.13
N GLY A 306 15.81 -16.74 23.74
CA GLY A 306 14.45 -16.68 24.27
C GLY A 306 13.39 -17.35 23.41
N VAL A 307 12.20 -16.73 23.40
CA VAL A 307 11.06 -17.16 22.61
C VAL A 307 10.53 -16.01 21.76
N ILE A 308 10.04 -16.35 20.57
CA ILE A 308 9.28 -15.44 19.70
C ILE A 308 7.88 -16.03 19.53
N ARG A 309 6.86 -15.19 19.65
CA ARG A 309 5.49 -15.51 19.32
C ARG A 309 5.04 -14.62 18.16
N ILE A 310 4.60 -15.25 17.08
CA ILE A 310 3.96 -14.56 15.97
C ILE A 310 2.51 -14.35 16.35
N VAL A 311 2.08 -13.10 16.39
CA VAL A 311 0.75 -12.71 16.87
C VAL A 311 -0.27 -12.74 15.74
N GLY A 312 0.10 -12.22 14.57
CA GLY A 312 -0.72 -12.16 13.37
C GLY A 312 -0.21 -11.10 12.40
N LEU A 313 -1.04 -10.75 11.41
CA LEU A 313 -0.77 -9.67 10.47
C LEU A 313 -1.55 -8.40 10.83
N ALA A 314 -0.96 -7.24 10.65
CA ALA A 314 -1.58 -5.93 10.76
C ALA A 314 -1.20 -5.08 9.54
N ASP A 315 -1.62 -3.81 9.51
CA ASP A 315 -1.39 -2.91 8.37
C ASP A 315 -2.12 -3.41 7.13
N LEU A 316 -3.41 -3.72 7.35
CA LEU A 316 -4.31 -4.28 6.35
C LEU A 316 -5.68 -3.64 6.53
N GLY A 317 -6.26 -3.73 7.72
CA GLY A 317 -7.59 -3.22 7.98
C GLY A 317 -8.06 -3.51 9.40
N ARG A 318 -9.30 -3.12 9.69
CA ARG A 318 -9.85 -3.15 11.05
C ARG A 318 -9.83 -4.54 11.69
N ALA A 319 -9.68 -4.55 13.01
CA ALA A 319 -9.81 -5.76 13.81
C ALA A 319 -11.19 -6.44 13.68
N ALA A 320 -11.22 -7.77 13.77
CA ALA A 320 -12.45 -8.55 13.78
C ALA A 320 -13.39 -8.08 14.91
N SER A 321 -14.67 -7.96 14.59
CA SER A 321 -15.73 -7.47 15.48
C SER A 321 -17.10 -8.03 15.03
N GLY A 322 -18.20 -7.51 15.58
CA GLY A 322 -19.53 -7.84 15.06
C GLY A 322 -19.78 -7.29 13.64
N GLU A 323 -19.06 -6.24 13.23
CA GLU A 323 -19.20 -5.59 11.93
C GLU A 323 -18.15 -6.08 10.93
N VAL A 324 -16.94 -6.38 11.41
CA VAL A 324 -15.80 -6.81 10.60
C VAL A 324 -15.56 -8.29 10.84
N VAL A 325 -15.68 -9.11 9.81
CA VAL A 325 -15.38 -10.54 9.89
C VAL A 325 -14.22 -10.85 8.96
N TYR A 326 -13.31 -11.71 9.41
CA TYR A 326 -12.21 -12.20 8.61
C TYR A 326 -12.70 -13.34 7.71
N ASP A 327 -13.45 -12.96 6.68
CA ASP A 327 -13.91 -13.84 5.61
C ASP A 327 -13.63 -13.19 4.23
N ASP A 328 -14.25 -13.70 3.18
CA ASP A 328 -14.09 -13.15 1.82
C ASP A 328 -14.62 -11.71 1.68
N CYS A 329 -15.30 -11.16 2.69
CA CYS A 329 -15.73 -9.76 2.75
C CYS A 329 -14.80 -8.84 3.54
N TYR A 330 -13.66 -9.35 4.02
CA TYR A 330 -12.66 -8.51 4.66
C TYR A 330 -12.13 -7.46 3.68
N VAL A 331 -12.19 -6.19 4.08
CA VAL A 331 -11.70 -5.05 3.30
C VAL A 331 -10.40 -4.58 3.92
N GLU A 332 -9.32 -4.71 3.16
CA GLU A 332 -8.02 -4.12 3.48
C GLU A 332 -7.85 -2.72 2.85
N ASP A 333 -6.78 -2.01 3.21
CA ASP A 333 -6.36 -0.66 2.80
C ASP A 333 -5.67 -0.63 1.41
N TRP A 334 -5.11 -1.75 0.97
CA TRP A 334 -4.45 -1.99 -0.35
C TRP A 334 -3.09 -1.32 -0.53
N ASP A 335 -2.47 -0.82 0.53
CA ASP A 335 -1.12 -0.27 0.44
C ASP A 335 -0.05 -1.35 0.28
N ASN A 336 1.20 -0.91 0.32
CA ASN A 336 2.36 -1.72 0.01
C ASN A 336 3.07 -2.29 1.24
N TYR A 337 2.45 -2.19 2.41
CA TYR A 337 2.99 -2.58 3.69
C TYR A 337 2.17 -3.71 4.30
N ILE A 338 2.85 -4.59 5.00
CA ILE A 338 2.22 -5.64 5.79
C ILE A 338 3.06 -5.79 7.06
N ASP A 339 2.40 -5.73 8.21
CA ASP A 339 3.05 -5.87 9.49
C ASP A 339 2.90 -7.28 10.04
N ILE A 340 4.01 -7.99 10.19
CA ILE A 340 4.04 -9.21 10.99
C ILE A 340 4.26 -8.80 12.44
N VAL A 341 3.21 -8.94 13.26
CA VAL A 341 3.21 -8.51 14.67
C VAL A 341 3.82 -9.59 15.55
N LEU A 342 4.76 -9.19 16.40
CA LEU A 342 5.59 -10.10 17.18
C LEU A 342 5.56 -9.75 18.67
N ASP A 343 5.50 -10.79 19.50
CA ASP A 343 5.71 -10.74 20.95
C ASP A 343 6.92 -11.61 21.33
N GLY A 344 7.62 -11.22 22.40
CA GLY A 344 8.81 -11.89 22.89
C GLY A 344 9.80 -10.92 23.54
N ASP A 345 11.01 -11.41 23.78
CA ASP A 345 12.12 -10.60 24.27
C ASP A 345 12.93 -10.01 23.11
N GLU A 346 13.45 -8.80 23.29
CA GLU A 346 14.28 -8.15 22.27
C GLU A 346 15.51 -8.96 21.87
N ALA A 347 16.12 -9.66 22.83
CA ALA A 347 17.25 -10.56 22.58
C ALA A 347 16.87 -11.69 21.61
N ALA A 348 15.68 -12.25 21.77
CA ALA A 348 15.13 -13.27 20.89
C ALA A 348 14.85 -12.70 19.48
N MET A 349 14.29 -11.49 19.39
CA MET A 349 14.01 -10.82 18.10
C MET A 349 15.25 -10.68 17.21
N ARG A 350 16.44 -10.48 17.80
CA ARG A 350 17.71 -10.39 17.07
C ARG A 350 18.12 -11.70 16.39
N SER A 351 17.48 -12.82 16.72
CA SER A 351 17.70 -14.10 16.06
C SER A 351 17.00 -14.20 14.69
N ILE A 352 16.01 -13.34 14.40
CA ILE A 352 15.31 -13.33 13.11
C ILE A 352 16.27 -12.88 12.01
N THR A 353 16.30 -13.65 10.92
CA THR A 353 17.23 -13.46 9.80
C THR A 353 16.53 -13.21 8.48
N GLY A 354 15.30 -13.70 8.32
CA GLY A 354 14.56 -13.60 7.07
C GLY A 354 13.06 -13.82 7.24
N VAL A 355 12.29 -13.27 6.31
CA VAL A 355 10.89 -13.62 6.06
C VAL A 355 10.81 -14.29 4.71
N GLU A 356 10.07 -15.39 4.63
CA GLU A 356 9.89 -16.13 3.40
C GLU A 356 8.42 -16.12 2.98
N ILE A 357 8.20 -15.91 1.68
CA ILE A 357 6.98 -16.29 0.97
C ILE A 357 7.29 -17.59 0.23
N PRO A 358 6.82 -18.75 0.69
CA PRO A 358 7.20 -20.02 0.06
C PRO A 358 6.52 -20.25 -1.30
N ALA A 359 5.34 -19.68 -1.53
CA ALA A 359 4.55 -19.77 -2.78
C ALA A 359 4.49 -21.18 -3.39
N SER A 360 4.44 -22.21 -2.55
CA SER A 360 4.51 -23.61 -2.97
C SER A 360 3.94 -24.55 -1.91
N GLY A 361 3.56 -25.77 -2.32
CA GLY A 361 2.96 -26.75 -1.41
C GLY A 361 1.61 -26.28 -0.89
N SER A 362 1.49 -26.13 0.44
CA SER A 362 0.30 -25.59 1.11
C SER A 362 0.28 -24.06 1.20
N TYR A 363 1.37 -23.39 0.85
CA TYR A 363 1.46 -21.94 0.89
C TYR A 363 0.88 -21.32 -0.38
N GLY A 364 0.06 -20.29 -0.19
CA GLY A 364 -0.46 -19.47 -1.28
C GLY A 364 0.63 -18.61 -1.92
N ALA A 365 0.35 -18.11 -3.11
CA ALA A 365 1.14 -17.07 -3.77
C ALA A 365 0.36 -15.75 -3.73
N PHE A 366 1.08 -14.63 -3.82
CA PHE A 366 0.47 -13.32 -4.02
C PHE A 366 0.39 -12.97 -5.49
N PHE A 367 -0.50 -12.06 -5.84
CA PHE A 367 -0.73 -11.54 -7.17
C PHE A 367 -0.79 -10.02 -7.09
N ASN A 368 -0.33 -9.36 -8.14
CA ASN A 368 -0.67 -7.97 -8.37
C ASN A 368 -2.17 -7.87 -8.59
N PRO A 369 -2.79 -6.70 -8.36
CA PRO A 369 -4.17 -6.50 -8.76
C PRO A 369 -4.36 -6.80 -10.25
N GLY A 370 -5.56 -7.20 -10.65
CA GLY A 370 -5.77 -7.80 -11.99
C GLY A 370 -5.37 -9.28 -12.07
N GLY A 371 -5.27 -9.95 -10.92
CA GLY A 371 -5.16 -11.40 -10.81
C GLY A 371 -6.50 -12.10 -11.12
N PRO A 372 -6.52 -13.45 -11.10
CA PRO A 372 -7.65 -14.24 -11.56
C PRO A 372 -8.89 -14.13 -10.66
N GLY A 373 -8.75 -13.73 -9.40
CA GLY A 373 -9.81 -13.83 -8.41
C GLY A 373 -10.30 -15.27 -8.21
N ASN A 374 -11.47 -15.41 -7.59
CA ASN A 374 -12.13 -16.70 -7.36
C ASN A 374 -13.13 -17.10 -8.47
N SER A 375 -13.36 -16.23 -9.45
CA SER A 375 -14.29 -16.46 -10.57
C SER A 375 -13.77 -15.83 -11.88
N PRO A 376 -12.65 -16.33 -12.42
CA PRO A 376 -12.02 -15.78 -13.63
C PRO A 376 -12.92 -15.92 -14.87
N THR A 377 -12.75 -14.99 -15.81
CA THR A 377 -13.36 -15.03 -17.14
C THR A 377 -12.52 -15.89 -18.07
N GLU A 378 -13.14 -16.85 -18.78
CA GLU A 378 -12.45 -17.71 -19.73
C GLU A 378 -11.77 -16.89 -20.85
N GLY A 379 -10.52 -17.23 -21.17
CA GLY A 379 -9.74 -16.58 -22.23
C GLY A 379 -9.09 -15.24 -21.84
N VAL A 380 -9.36 -14.71 -20.64
CA VAL A 380 -8.66 -13.52 -20.12
C VAL A 380 -7.32 -13.93 -19.51
N ARG A 381 -6.26 -13.16 -19.81
CA ARG A 381 -4.96 -13.31 -19.14
C ARG A 381 -4.90 -12.39 -17.93
N TYR A 382 -4.67 -12.98 -16.76
CA TYR A 382 -4.49 -12.30 -15.49
C TYR A 382 -3.02 -12.17 -15.13
N THR A 383 -2.72 -11.34 -14.13
CA THR A 383 -1.38 -11.29 -13.53
C THR A 383 -0.98 -12.68 -13.01
N ALA A 384 0.31 -12.98 -13.12
CA ALA A 384 0.90 -14.23 -12.69
C ALA A 384 1.06 -14.26 -11.17
N PRO A 385 1.12 -15.46 -10.56
CA PRO A 385 1.50 -15.57 -9.16
C PRO A 385 2.94 -15.09 -8.94
N GLY A 386 3.18 -14.52 -7.77
CA GLY A 386 4.50 -14.24 -7.23
C GLY A 386 5.30 -15.52 -7.05
N LEU A 387 6.62 -15.37 -7.10
CA LEU A 387 7.54 -16.49 -6.97
C LEU A 387 7.95 -16.71 -5.51
N PRO A 388 8.43 -17.92 -5.14
CA PRO A 388 9.03 -18.15 -3.84
C PRO A 388 10.17 -17.17 -3.58
N GLN A 389 10.20 -16.58 -2.40
CA GLN A 389 11.19 -15.57 -2.04
C GLN A 389 11.55 -15.62 -0.56
N LEU A 390 12.84 -15.55 -0.26
CA LEU A 390 13.37 -15.27 1.07
C LEU A 390 13.93 -13.84 1.06
N GLN A 391 13.33 -12.97 1.87
CA GLN A 391 13.77 -11.59 2.05
C GLN A 391 14.55 -11.47 3.37
N PRO A 392 15.83 -11.06 3.32
CA PRO A 392 16.60 -10.77 4.54
C PRO A 392 15.97 -9.65 5.36
N VAL A 393 16.08 -9.78 6.68
CA VAL A 393 15.58 -8.78 7.63
C VAL A 393 16.65 -7.76 7.99
N THR A 394 16.32 -6.48 7.85
CA THR A 394 17.09 -5.37 8.42
C THR A 394 16.68 -5.18 9.89
N LEU A 395 17.65 -5.31 10.80
CA LEU A 395 17.43 -5.07 12.22
C LEU A 395 17.46 -3.57 12.53
N ALA A 396 16.30 -3.02 12.86
CA ALA A 396 16.07 -1.63 13.26
C ALA A 396 15.63 -1.52 14.73
N LEU A 397 16.22 -2.35 15.59
CA LEU A 397 15.94 -2.38 17.03
C LEU A 397 16.71 -1.29 17.79
N ASP A 398 17.90 -0.90 17.33
CA ASP A 398 18.71 0.13 18.01
C ASP A 398 18.50 1.53 17.43
N ASP A 399 18.22 1.58 16.12
CA ASP A 399 17.83 2.75 15.36
C ASP A 399 16.60 2.34 14.53
N PRO A 400 15.43 2.98 14.73
CA PRO A 400 14.21 2.60 14.01
C PRO A 400 14.31 2.84 12.50
N MET A 401 15.33 3.59 12.03
CA MET A 401 15.50 3.98 10.63
C MET A 401 14.24 4.66 10.10
N THR A 402 13.86 5.77 10.73
CA THR A 402 12.68 6.56 10.38
C THR A 402 13.00 8.04 10.21
N VAL A 403 12.12 8.77 9.54
CA VAL A 403 12.21 10.22 9.35
C VAL A 403 10.86 10.88 9.61
N SER A 404 10.90 12.10 10.13
CA SER A 404 9.74 12.97 10.24
C SER A 404 10.01 14.30 9.53
N TYR A 405 8.98 14.87 8.92
CA TYR A 405 9.04 16.12 8.18
C TYR A 405 7.67 16.80 8.24
N GLU A 406 7.65 18.11 8.48
CA GLU A 406 6.43 18.92 8.46
C GLU A 406 6.86 20.35 8.10
N GLU A 407 6.20 20.96 7.12
CA GLU A 407 6.42 22.36 6.70
C GLU A 407 5.17 23.23 6.87
#